data_AF-A0A328B481-F1
#
_entry.id   AF-A0A328B481-F1
#
_cell.length_a   1.000
_cell.length_b   1.000
_cell.length_c   1.000
_cell.angle_alpha   90.00
_cell.angle_beta   90.00
_cell.angle_gamma   90.00
#
_symmetry.space_group_name_H-M   'P 1'
#
loop_
_entity.id
_entity.type
_entity.pdbx_description
1 polymer ?
#
loop_
_entity_poly.entity_id
_entity_poly.type
_entity_poly.pdbx_seq_one_letter_code
_entity_poly.pdbx_strand_id
1 'polypeptide(L)'
;MAAAPAVGLPGDAAAIAKASKLDKDPADFEAVTVVCTRCHASSQFLSTPRSSARWEETYGQMSRLGATGSDEQLNRVVAYFQKNLTIINVNTSPAEELGPTLQLGDDAVDAILARRAKRPFADIADLATIPGVDRAILETLKSNGCLQF
;
A
#
# COMPACT_ATOMS: atom_id res chain seq x y z
N MET A 1 -14.89 30.51 -1.50
CA MET A 1 -15.93 29.48 -1.67
C MET A 1 -15.44 28.24 -0.94
N ALA A 2 -16.06 27.87 0.18
CA ALA A 2 -15.69 26.64 0.90
C ALA A 2 -16.30 25.46 0.13
N ALA A 3 -15.47 24.52 -0.33
CA ALA A 3 -15.94 23.26 -0.87
C ALA A 3 -16.72 22.53 0.23
N ALA A 4 -17.91 22.03 -0.10
CA ALA A 4 -18.67 21.18 0.82
C ALA A 4 -17.82 19.97 1.21
N PRO A 5 -17.87 19.50 2.47
CA PRO A 5 -17.21 18.26 2.84
C PRO A 5 -17.78 17.14 1.98
N ALA A 6 -16.90 16.44 1.26
CA ALA A 6 -17.29 15.21 0.59
C ALA A 6 -17.64 14.22 1.70
N VAL A 7 -18.92 14.11 2.05
CA VAL A 7 -19.41 12.89 2.70
C VAL A 7 -19.14 11.79 1.68
N GLY A 8 -18.38 10.77 2.09
CA GLY A 8 -17.93 9.68 1.23
C GLY A 8 -19.04 9.27 0.28
N LEU A 9 -18.81 9.39 -1.02
CA LEU A 9 -19.84 9.08 -2.00
C LEU A 9 -20.19 7.60 -1.83
N PRO A 10 -21.46 7.19 -2.01
CA PRO A 10 -21.87 5.78 -1.84
C PRO A 10 -21.01 4.77 -2.62
N GLY A 11 -20.31 5.21 -3.67
CA GLY A 11 -19.38 4.39 -4.45
C GLY A 11 -17.96 4.25 -3.88
N ASP A 12 -17.52 5.11 -2.96
CA ASP A 12 -16.13 5.10 -2.46
C ASP A 12 -15.85 3.85 -1.63
N ALA A 13 -16.73 3.50 -0.69
CA ALA A 13 -16.56 2.30 0.14
C ALA A 13 -16.45 1.02 -0.72
N ALA A 14 -17.34 0.89 -1.71
CA ALA A 14 -17.32 -0.25 -2.63
C ALA A 14 -16.07 -0.27 -3.53
N ALA A 15 -15.59 0.91 -3.97
CA ALA A 15 -14.38 1.02 -4.77
C ALA A 15 -13.12 0.64 -3.97
N ILE A 16 -13.01 1.12 -2.72
CA ILE A 16 -11.89 0.82 -1.82
C ILE A 16 -11.89 -0.68 -1.49
N ALA A 17 -13.04 -1.25 -1.07
CA ALA A 17 -13.15 -2.68 -0.80
C ALA A 17 -12.78 -3.54 -2.03
N LYS A 18 -13.21 -3.15 -3.23
CA LYS A 18 -12.86 -3.83 -4.49
C LYS A 18 -11.36 -3.75 -4.80
N ALA A 19 -10.70 -2.64 -4.46
CA ALA A 19 -9.28 -2.43 -4.68
C ALA A 19 -8.40 -3.17 -3.65
N SER A 20 -8.96 -3.53 -2.50
CA SER A 20 -8.34 -4.25 -1.37
C SER A 20 -8.01 -5.73 -1.65
N LYS A 21 -7.54 -6.07 -2.87
CA LYS A 21 -7.31 -7.47 -3.27
C LYS A 21 -6.24 -8.18 -2.46
N LEU A 22 -5.31 -7.39 -1.90
CA LEU A 22 -4.18 -7.87 -1.13
C LEU A 22 -4.41 -7.78 0.38
N ASP A 23 -5.48 -7.15 0.81
CA ASP A 23 -5.73 -6.90 2.21
C ASP A 23 -6.99 -7.63 2.68
N LYS A 24 -6.78 -8.53 3.64
CA LYS A 24 -7.79 -9.47 4.13
C LYS A 24 -8.53 -8.93 5.34
N ASP A 25 -8.08 -7.83 5.95
CA ASP A 25 -8.71 -7.25 7.12
C ASP A 25 -9.71 -6.16 6.69
N PRO A 26 -11.02 -6.36 6.91
CA PRO A 26 -12.02 -5.35 6.60
C PRO A 26 -11.81 -4.01 7.30
N ALA A 27 -11.23 -4.04 8.50
CA ALA A 27 -10.96 -2.84 9.28
C ALA A 27 -10.02 -1.87 8.55
N ASP A 28 -9.11 -2.38 7.72
CA ASP A 28 -8.14 -1.57 6.98
C ASP A 28 -8.87 -0.74 5.89
N PHE A 29 -9.72 -1.35 5.05
CA PHE A 29 -10.47 -0.60 4.04
C PHE A 29 -11.62 0.25 4.62
N GLU A 30 -12.20 -0.16 5.76
CA GLU A 30 -13.18 0.64 6.50
C GLU A 30 -12.53 1.91 7.07
N ALA A 31 -11.33 1.81 7.64
CA ALA A 31 -10.58 2.97 8.11
C ALA A 31 -10.25 3.95 6.97
N VAL A 32 -9.82 3.45 5.80
CA VAL A 32 -9.59 4.29 4.61
C VAL A 32 -10.87 4.99 4.16
N THR A 33 -12.00 4.29 4.17
CA THR A 33 -13.31 4.88 3.85
C THR A 33 -13.64 6.01 4.83
N VAL A 34 -13.51 5.78 6.14
CA VAL A 34 -13.86 6.78 7.15
C VAL A 34 -12.91 7.99 7.14
N VAL A 35 -11.61 7.77 6.96
CA VAL A 35 -10.60 8.83 7.08
C VAL A 35 -10.41 9.58 5.77
N CYS A 36 -10.19 8.86 4.66
CA CYS A 36 -9.68 9.43 3.43
C CYS A 36 -10.75 9.98 2.49
N THR A 37 -12.03 9.61 2.66
CA THR A 37 -13.11 10.05 1.76
C THR A 37 -13.88 11.26 2.29
N ARG A 38 -13.44 11.87 3.40
CA ARG A 38 -14.08 13.06 4.01
C ARG A 38 -13.84 14.35 3.21
N CYS A 39 -12.78 14.37 2.41
CA CYS A 39 -12.29 15.57 1.73
C CYS A 39 -12.31 15.44 0.21
N HIS A 40 -12.07 14.23 -0.33
CA HIS A 40 -12.06 13.96 -1.77
C HIS A 40 -12.47 12.52 -2.06
N ALA A 41 -12.87 12.24 -3.30
CA ALA A 41 -13.24 10.89 -3.73
C ALA A 41 -12.04 9.93 -3.72
N SER A 42 -12.33 8.63 -3.58
CA SER A 42 -11.33 7.56 -3.56
C SER A 42 -10.56 7.40 -4.88
N SER A 43 -11.18 7.81 -6.00
CA SER A 43 -10.57 7.80 -7.33
C SER A 43 -9.26 8.59 -7.41
N GLN A 44 -9.06 9.57 -6.53
CA GLN A 44 -7.85 10.41 -6.48
C GLN A 44 -6.61 9.66 -5.99
N PHE A 45 -6.78 8.56 -5.24
CA PHE A 45 -5.65 7.80 -4.70
C PHE A 45 -5.59 6.35 -5.21
N LEU A 46 -6.72 5.70 -5.49
CA LEU A 46 -6.75 4.30 -5.92
C LEU A 46 -6.05 4.03 -7.25
N SER A 47 -5.89 5.05 -8.10
CA SER A 47 -5.27 4.94 -9.43
C SER A 47 -3.80 5.37 -9.47
N THR A 48 -3.25 5.83 -8.35
CA THR A 48 -1.94 6.48 -8.33
C THR A 48 -1.07 5.86 -7.23
N PRO A 49 -0.42 4.73 -7.49
CA PRO A 49 0.52 4.16 -6.53
C PRO A 49 1.72 5.10 -6.35
N ARG A 50 2.33 5.08 -5.16
CA ARG A 50 3.47 5.96 -4.80
C ARG A 50 4.47 5.21 -3.93
N SER A 51 5.69 5.73 -3.79
CA SER A 51 6.62 5.24 -2.76
C SER A 51 6.12 5.57 -1.36
N SER A 52 6.60 4.84 -0.35
CA SER A 52 6.25 5.07 1.06
C SER A 52 6.53 6.51 1.49
N ALA A 53 7.73 7.02 1.20
CA ALA A 53 8.11 8.40 1.50
C ALA A 53 7.15 9.43 0.89
N ARG A 54 6.69 9.21 -0.35
CA ARG A 54 5.75 10.12 -0.99
C ARG A 54 4.35 10.02 -0.39
N TRP A 55 3.95 8.85 0.10
CA TRP A 55 2.71 8.72 0.88
C TRP A 55 2.81 9.48 2.20
N GLU A 56 3.92 9.35 2.93
CA GLU A 56 4.16 10.10 4.18
C GLU A 56 4.06 11.62 3.97
N GLU A 57 4.70 12.15 2.93
CA GLU A 57 4.58 13.56 2.55
C GLU A 57 3.11 13.96 2.29
N THR A 58 2.37 13.09 1.60
CA THR A 58 0.96 13.32 1.26
C THR A 58 0.09 13.29 2.51
N TYR A 59 0.29 12.35 3.43
CA TYR A 59 -0.38 12.30 4.72
C TYR A 59 -0.10 13.55 5.54
N GLY A 60 1.16 13.98 5.60
CA GLY A 60 1.55 15.22 6.27
C GLY A 60 0.86 16.45 5.66
N GLN A 61 0.72 16.51 4.33
CA GLN A 61 -0.05 17.56 3.67
C GLN A 61 -1.54 17.51 4.03
N MET A 62 -2.16 16.33 3.97
CA MET A 62 -3.57 16.14 4.31
C MET A 62 -3.85 16.52 5.77
N SER A 63 -2.95 16.15 6.69
CA SER A 63 -3.03 16.53 8.12
C SER A 63 -2.99 18.05 8.31
N ARG A 64 -2.07 18.76 7.63
CA ARG A 64 -2.02 20.24 7.64
C ARG A 64 -3.28 20.90 7.07
N LEU A 65 -4.00 20.20 6.19
CA LEU A 65 -5.28 20.64 5.63
C LEU A 65 -6.50 20.25 6.50
N GLY A 66 -6.29 19.59 7.64
CA GLY A 66 -7.32 19.24 8.60
C GLY A 66 -7.82 17.80 8.55
N ALA A 67 -7.14 16.89 7.83
CA ALA A 67 -7.44 15.47 7.91
C ALA A 67 -7.18 14.94 9.33
N THR A 68 -8.12 14.17 9.86
CA THR A 68 -8.13 13.67 11.25
C THR A 68 -8.60 12.22 11.31
N GLY A 69 -8.03 11.44 12.23
CA GLY A 69 -8.38 10.06 12.56
C GLY A 69 -7.72 9.64 13.87
N SER A 70 -8.20 8.59 14.52
CA SER A 70 -7.51 8.01 15.69
C SER A 70 -6.21 7.32 15.28
N ASP A 71 -5.27 7.12 16.21
CA ASP A 71 -4.02 6.40 15.93
C ASP A 71 -4.27 5.02 15.32
N GLU A 72 -5.28 4.31 15.82
CA GLU A 72 -5.71 3.03 15.24
C GLU A 72 -6.16 3.19 13.78
N GLN A 73 -7.05 4.15 13.49
CA GLN A 73 -7.52 4.39 12.13
C GLN A 73 -6.38 4.77 11.19
N LEU A 74 -5.44 5.60 11.65
CA LEU A 74 -4.30 6.02 10.84
C LEU A 74 -3.34 4.86 10.56
N ASN A 75 -3.07 4.00 11.54
CA ASN A 75 -2.28 2.79 11.34
C ASN A 75 -2.91 1.85 10.31
N ARG A 76 -4.25 1.69 10.38
CA ARG A 76 -5.04 0.90 9.43
C ARG A 76 -5.00 1.46 8.01
N VAL A 77 -5.07 2.79 7.87
CA VAL A 77 -4.87 3.48 6.58
C VAL A 77 -3.49 3.19 6.02
N VAL A 78 -2.44 3.30 6.84
CA VAL A 78 -1.06 3.01 6.40
C VAL A 78 -0.92 1.56 5.95
N ALA A 79 -1.46 0.60 6.72
CA ALA A 79 -1.43 -0.82 6.36
C ALA A 79 -2.10 -1.09 5.00
N TYR A 80 -3.28 -0.51 4.77
CA TYR A 80 -3.97 -0.63 3.48
C TYR A 80 -3.11 -0.09 2.33
N PHE A 81 -2.52 1.10 2.50
CA PHE A 81 -1.73 1.75 1.45
C PHE A 81 -0.42 1.01 1.18
N GLN A 82 0.23 0.46 2.20
CA GLN A 82 1.42 -0.39 2.04
C GLN A 82 1.11 -1.64 1.22
N LYS A 83 0.02 -2.35 1.55
CA LYS A 83 -0.36 -3.59 0.86
C LYS A 83 -0.85 -3.37 -0.58
N ASN A 84 -1.55 -2.26 -0.85
CA ASN A 84 -2.33 -2.11 -2.09
C ASN A 84 -1.82 -1.01 -3.04
N LEU A 85 -1.16 0.03 -2.53
CA LEU A 85 -0.90 1.28 -3.25
C LEU A 85 0.56 1.77 -3.15
N THR A 86 1.44 0.98 -2.52
CA THR A 86 2.84 1.35 -2.33
C THR A 86 3.72 0.67 -3.37
N ILE A 87 4.54 1.46 -4.05
CA ILE A 87 5.49 1.00 -5.04
C ILE A 87 6.79 0.61 -4.33
N ILE A 88 7.25 -0.60 -4.58
CA ILE A 88 8.58 -1.06 -4.19
C ILE A 88 9.39 -1.49 -5.41
N ASN A 89 10.71 -1.32 -5.33
CA ASN A 89 11.66 -2.02 -6.17
C ASN A 89 12.37 -3.07 -5.32
N VAL A 90 12.22 -4.36 -5.67
CA VAL A 90 12.75 -5.46 -4.85
C VAL A 90 14.27 -5.43 -4.71
N ASN A 91 14.97 -4.86 -5.69
CA ASN A 91 16.42 -4.78 -5.68
C ASN A 91 16.97 -3.57 -4.90
N THR A 92 16.16 -2.52 -4.66
CA THR A 92 16.64 -1.26 -4.07
C THR A 92 15.82 -0.72 -2.90
N SER A 93 14.54 -1.03 -2.78
CA SER A 93 13.69 -0.60 -1.64
C SER A 93 14.22 -1.14 -0.31
N PRO A 94 14.06 -0.39 0.78
CA PRO A 94 14.53 -0.80 2.09
C PRO A 94 13.63 -1.89 2.71
N ALA A 95 14.13 -2.57 3.74
CA ALA A 95 13.51 -3.77 4.31
C ALA A 95 12.10 -3.49 4.87
N GLU A 96 11.94 -2.34 5.53
CA GLU A 96 10.71 -1.85 6.13
C GLU A 96 9.58 -1.61 5.12
N GLU A 97 9.89 -1.45 3.84
CA GLU A 97 8.89 -1.35 2.77
C GLU A 97 8.59 -2.72 2.15
N LEU A 98 9.59 -3.60 2.07
CA LEU A 98 9.45 -4.93 1.46
C LEU A 98 8.47 -5.81 2.24
N GLY A 99 8.64 -5.91 3.56
CA GLY A 99 7.82 -6.77 4.41
C GLY A 99 6.32 -6.48 4.29
N PRO A 100 5.86 -5.25 4.58
CA PRO A 100 4.45 -4.90 4.50
C PRO A 100 3.86 -5.01 3.09
N THR A 101 4.59 -4.59 2.06
CA THR A 101 4.10 -4.59 0.67
C THR A 101 4.01 -6.00 0.11
N LEU A 102 5.03 -6.83 0.35
CA LEU A 102 5.07 -8.23 -0.09
C LEU A 102 4.33 -9.19 0.87
N GLN A 103 3.88 -8.69 2.02
CA GLN A 103 3.23 -9.43 3.11
C GLN A 103 4.10 -10.58 3.64
N LEU A 104 5.36 -10.26 3.90
CA LEU A 104 6.37 -11.20 4.36
C LEU A 104 6.71 -10.95 5.83
N GLY A 105 7.06 -12.03 6.53
CA GLY A 105 7.76 -11.94 7.81
C GLY A 105 9.25 -11.66 7.62
N ASP A 106 9.90 -11.27 8.72
CA ASP A 106 11.30 -10.82 8.75
C ASP A 106 12.26 -11.82 8.09
N ASP A 107 12.13 -13.12 8.37
CA ASP A 107 12.99 -14.18 7.80
C ASP A 107 13.01 -14.18 6.25
N ALA A 108 11.84 -13.95 5.63
CA ALA A 108 11.72 -13.93 4.17
C ALA A 108 12.26 -12.60 3.60
N VAL A 109 12.08 -11.49 4.31
CA VAL A 109 12.69 -10.20 3.94
C VAL A 109 14.21 -10.30 3.98
N ASP A 110 14.77 -10.86 5.05
CA ASP A 110 16.21 -11.08 5.20
C ASP A 110 16.77 -11.97 4.08
N ALA A 111 16.03 -13.03 3.71
CA ALA A 111 16.41 -13.88 2.59
C ALA A 111 16.44 -13.10 1.25
N ILE A 112 15.47 -12.20 1.01
CA ILE A 112 15.47 -11.31 -0.16
C ILE A 112 16.69 -10.40 -0.15
N LEU A 113 16.98 -9.75 0.98
CA LEU A 113 18.13 -8.83 1.12
C LEU A 113 19.46 -9.56 0.90
N ALA A 114 19.64 -10.71 1.53
CA ALA A 114 20.84 -11.53 1.40
C ALA A 114 21.02 -12.05 -0.03
N ARG A 115 19.92 -12.41 -0.70
CA ARG A 115 19.97 -12.80 -2.11
C ARG A 115 20.37 -11.59 -2.96
N ARG A 116 19.63 -10.49 -2.93
CA ARG A 116 19.82 -9.36 -3.87
C ARG A 116 21.23 -8.76 -3.80
N ALA A 117 21.87 -8.83 -2.64
CA ALA A 117 23.27 -8.44 -2.45
C ALA A 117 24.27 -9.27 -3.29
N LYS A 118 23.93 -10.52 -3.63
CA LYS A 118 24.77 -11.42 -4.46
C LYS A 118 24.42 -11.34 -5.94
N ARG A 119 23.13 -11.27 -6.27
CA ARG A 119 22.60 -11.18 -7.64
C ARG A 119 21.26 -10.46 -7.54
N PRO A 120 20.92 -9.48 -8.40
CA PRO A 120 19.58 -8.89 -8.41
C PRO A 120 18.52 -9.91 -8.82
N PHE A 121 17.27 -9.70 -8.40
CA PHE A 121 16.11 -10.44 -8.90
C PHE A 121 15.75 -9.94 -10.30
N ALA A 122 15.59 -10.87 -11.23
CA ALA A 122 15.24 -10.52 -12.62
C ALA A 122 13.73 -10.34 -12.82
N ASP A 123 12.93 -11.16 -12.14
CA ASP A 123 11.48 -11.21 -12.32
C ASP A 123 10.78 -11.88 -11.12
N ILE A 124 9.46 -12.00 -11.24
CA ILE A 124 8.59 -12.66 -10.26
C ILE A 124 8.98 -14.12 -10.03
N ALA A 125 9.39 -14.84 -11.07
CA ALA A 125 9.74 -16.25 -10.94
C ALA A 125 11.03 -16.42 -10.11
N ASP A 126 12.02 -15.56 -10.31
CA ASP A 126 13.25 -15.54 -9.52
C ASP A 126 12.97 -15.14 -8.07
N LEU A 127 12.10 -14.16 -7.83
CA LEU A 127 11.71 -13.77 -6.46
C LEU A 127 10.91 -14.84 -5.73
N ALA A 128 10.00 -15.52 -6.42
CA ALA A 128 9.19 -16.60 -5.87
C ALA A 128 9.99 -17.86 -5.48
N THR A 129 11.30 -17.89 -5.76
CA THR A 129 12.20 -18.93 -5.23
C THR A 129 12.52 -18.75 -3.75
N ILE A 130 12.29 -17.56 -3.19
CA ILE A 130 12.51 -17.30 -1.76
C ILE A 130 11.38 -17.95 -0.94
N PRO A 131 11.69 -18.80 0.06
CA PRO A 131 10.69 -19.38 0.93
C PRO A 131 9.78 -18.33 1.58
N GLY A 132 8.47 -18.58 1.59
CA GLY A 132 7.47 -17.67 2.16
C GLY A 132 6.94 -16.62 1.18
N VAL A 133 7.56 -16.44 0.00
CA VAL A 133 7.05 -15.52 -1.02
C VAL A 133 5.84 -16.12 -1.74
N ASP A 134 4.70 -15.41 -1.66
CA ASP A 134 3.50 -15.77 -2.39
C ASP A 134 3.48 -15.14 -3.79
N ARG A 135 3.56 -15.99 -4.82
CA ARG A 135 3.53 -15.55 -6.21
C ARG A 135 2.25 -14.77 -6.56
N ALA A 136 1.09 -15.12 -6.00
CA ALA A 136 -0.16 -14.44 -6.31
C ALA A 136 -0.15 -12.97 -5.84
N ILE A 137 0.53 -12.70 -4.72
CA ILE A 137 0.74 -11.33 -4.23
C ILE A 137 1.61 -10.55 -5.22
N LEU A 138 2.72 -11.15 -5.68
CA LEU A 138 3.61 -10.50 -6.65
C LEU A 138 2.91 -10.12 -7.95
N GLU A 139 2.11 -11.04 -8.51
CA GLU A 139 1.36 -10.78 -9.75
C GLU A 139 0.33 -9.67 -9.56
N THR A 140 -0.35 -9.64 -8.40
CA THR A 140 -1.31 -8.59 -8.08
C THR A 140 -0.62 -7.24 -7.94
N LEU A 141 0.48 -7.15 -7.18
CA LEU A 141 1.27 -5.92 -7.06
C LEU A 141 1.80 -5.46 -8.42
N LYS A 142 2.29 -6.36 -9.27
CA LYS A 142 2.72 -6.05 -10.64
C LYS A 142 1.57 -5.47 -11.46
N SER A 143 0.38 -6.07 -11.40
CA SER A 143 -0.81 -5.59 -12.12
C SER A 143 -1.29 -4.22 -11.64
N ASN A 144 -1.04 -3.90 -10.37
CA ASN A 144 -1.34 -2.59 -9.78
C ASN A 144 -0.21 -1.56 -9.99
N GLY A 145 0.88 -1.91 -10.70
CA GLY A 145 2.04 -1.03 -10.88
C GLY A 145 2.88 -0.80 -9.62
N CYS A 146 2.71 -1.64 -8.60
CA CYS A 146 3.34 -1.53 -7.29
C CYS A 146 4.64 -2.36 -7.14
N LEU A 147 4.94 -3.25 -8.10
CA LEU A 147 6.14 -4.11 -8.05
C LEU A 147 7.11 -3.82 -9.19
N GLN A 148 8.34 -3.49 -8.83
CA GLN A 148 9.47 -3.24 -9.73
C GLN A 148 10.67 -4.12 -9.36
N PHE A 149 11.56 -4.32 -10.33
CA PHE A 149 12.83 -5.02 -10.19
C PHE A 149 13.95 -4.08 -10.63
#